data_AF-A0A9E4RD52-F1
#
_entry.id   AF-A0A9E4RD52-F1
#
_cell.length_a   1.000
_cell.length_b   1.000
_cell.length_c   1.000
_cell.angle_alpha   90.00
_cell.angle_beta   90.00
_cell.angle_gamma   90.00
#
_symmetry.space_group_name_H-M   'P 1'
#
loop_
_entity.id
_entity.type
_entity.pdbx_description
1 polymer ?
#
loop_
_entity_poly.entity_id
_entity_poly.type
_entity_poly.pdbx_seq_one_letter_code
_entity_poly.pdbx_strand_id
1 'polypeptide(L)'
;MALSDKTLVCVECGGEFIFTAGEQEFFNARGFSNEPKRCRSCRAVRRSEQGGGGGGGGGGGGGGGGGGMYQDAPREMYPIVCAECGTDAMV
;
A
#
# COMPACT_ATOMS: atom_id res chain seq x y z
N MET A 1 -13.85 4.77 -31.07
CA MET A 1 -13.76 6.25 -31.01
C MET A 1 -12.35 6.60 -30.60
N ALA A 2 -11.71 7.57 -31.26
CA ALA A 2 -10.44 8.12 -30.78
C ALA A 2 -10.71 8.86 -29.46
N LEU A 3 -10.28 8.29 -28.34
CA LEU A 3 -10.31 8.97 -27.05
C LEU A 3 -9.13 9.94 -27.04
N SER A 4 -9.40 11.23 -26.93
CA SER A 4 -8.38 12.27 -26.81
C SER A 4 -8.12 12.59 -25.35
N ASP A 5 -6.91 13.02 -25.02
CA ASP A 5 -6.64 13.59 -23.71
C ASP A 5 -7.58 14.78 -23.42
N LYS A 6 -8.06 14.86 -22.18
CA LYS A 6 -8.91 15.94 -21.70
C LYS A 6 -8.33 16.51 -20.43
N THR A 7 -8.16 17.83 -20.37
CA THR A 7 -7.79 18.49 -19.12
C THR A 7 -9.05 18.74 -18.27
N LEU A 8 -9.04 18.28 -17.03
CA LEU A 8 -10.11 18.44 -16.06
C LEU A 8 -9.60 19.19 -14.82
N VAL A 9 -10.52 19.86 -14.12
CA VAL A 9 -10.21 20.59 -12.88
C VAL A 9 -10.61 19.77 -11.67
N CYS A 10 -9.69 19.61 -10.72
CA CYS A 10 -9.96 18.90 -9.48
C CYS A 10 -10.90 19.72 -8.58
N VAL A 11 -12.01 19.13 -8.14
CA VAL A 11 -12.97 19.78 -7.24
C VAL A 11 -12.44 20.00 -5.82
N GLU A 12 -11.37 19.31 -5.41
CA GLU A 12 -10.82 19.43 -4.05
C GLU A 12 -9.66 20.43 -3.96
N CYS A 13 -8.72 20.40 -4.90
CA CYS A 13 -7.56 21.31 -4.88
C CYS A 13 -7.60 22.42 -5.92
N GLY A 14 -8.58 22.41 -6.85
CA GLY A 14 -8.65 23.36 -7.96
C GLY A 14 -7.58 23.17 -9.04
N GLY A 15 -6.68 22.20 -8.88
CA GLY A 15 -5.60 21.93 -9.84
C GLY A 15 -6.10 21.24 -11.10
N GLU A 16 -5.52 21.61 -12.24
CA GLU A 16 -5.74 20.95 -13.53
C GLU A 16 -5.02 19.60 -13.58
N PHE A 17 -5.68 18.59 -14.15
CA PHE A 17 -5.08 17.28 -14.40
C PHE A 17 -5.56 16.72 -15.72
N ILE A 18 -4.71 15.91 -16.35
CA ILE A 18 -4.99 15.32 -17.66
C ILE A 18 -5.69 13.97 -17.44
N PHE A 19 -6.87 13.82 -18.03
CA PHE A 19 -7.59 12.58 -18.18
C PHE A 19 -7.25 11.98 -19.56
N THR A 20 -6.25 11.11 -19.56
CA THR A 20 -5.66 10.56 -20.78
C THR A 20 -6.61 9.60 -21.49
N ALA A 21 -6.37 9.35 -22.77
CA ALA A 21 -7.10 8.35 -23.56
C ALA A 21 -7.09 6.97 -22.89
N GLY A 22 -5.93 6.51 -22.42
CA GLY A 22 -5.80 5.21 -21.75
C GLY A 22 -6.54 5.15 -20.41
N GLU A 23 -6.62 6.25 -19.66
CA GLU A 23 -7.45 6.29 -18.46
C GLU A 23 -8.95 6.25 -18.78
N GLN A 24 -9.38 6.86 -19.89
CA GLN A 24 -10.77 6.76 -20.36
C GLN A 24 -11.13 5.32 -20.75
N GLU A 25 -10.25 4.63 -21.46
CA GLU A 25 -10.42 3.21 -21.81
C GLU A 25 -10.54 2.34 -20.56
N PHE A 26 -9.70 2.60 -19.56
CA PHE A 26 -9.75 1.91 -18.28
C PHE A 26 -11.04 2.15 -17.49
N PHE A 27 -11.55 3.40 -17.51
CA PHE A 27 -12.81 3.76 -16.89
C PHE A 27 -13.98 3.05 -17.59
N ASN A 28 -14.01 3.08 -18.92
CA ASN A 28 -15.01 2.40 -19.74
C ASN A 28 -14.98 0.88 -19.53
N ALA A 29 -13.81 0.26 -19.49
CA ALA A 29 -13.63 -1.18 -19.27
C ALA A 29 -14.15 -1.64 -17.89
N ARG A 30 -14.10 -0.75 -16.88
CA ARG A 30 -14.64 -1.00 -15.54
C ARG A 30 -16.13 -0.65 -15.39
N GLY A 31 -16.78 -0.19 -16.46
CA GLY A 31 -18.18 0.22 -16.44
C GLY A 31 -18.41 1.58 -15.77
N PHE A 32 -17.36 2.39 -15.60
CA PHE A 32 -17.50 3.75 -15.10
C PHE A 32 -17.84 4.68 -16.27
N SER A 33 -19.10 5.13 -16.31
CA SER A 33 -19.58 6.11 -17.30
C SER A 33 -19.23 7.56 -16.97
N ASN A 34 -18.69 7.81 -15.77
CA ASN A 34 -18.45 9.15 -15.27
C ASN A 34 -16.96 9.53 -15.28
N GLU A 35 -16.68 10.76 -15.70
CA GLU A 35 -15.34 11.34 -15.69
C GLU A 35 -14.85 11.59 -14.25
N PRO A 36 -13.54 11.44 -13.99
CA PRO A 36 -12.97 11.70 -12.68
C PRO A 36 -13.13 13.18 -12.30
N LYS A 37 -13.72 13.46 -11.13
CA LYS A 37 -13.84 14.83 -10.59
C LYS A 37 -12.66 15.27 -9.72
N ARG A 38 -11.77 14.33 -9.38
CA ARG A 38 -10.64 14.53 -8.47
C ARG A 38 -9.37 14.03 -9.13
N CYS A 39 -8.29 14.79 -8.98
CA CYS A 39 -6.98 14.39 -9.46
C CYS A 39 -6.42 13.20 -8.67
N ARG A 40 -5.38 12.57 -9.22
CA ARG A 40 -4.76 11.36 -8.65
C ARG A 40 -4.19 11.59 -7.25
N SER A 41 -3.63 12.76 -6.97
CA SER A 41 -3.10 13.12 -5.65
C SER A 41 -4.21 13.22 -4.60
N CYS A 42 -5.28 13.97 -4.85
CA CYS A 42 -6.42 14.08 -3.93
C CYS A 42 -7.11 12.72 -3.69
N ARG A 43 -7.22 11.88 -4.73
CA ARG A 43 -7.71 10.50 -4.60
C ARG A 43 -6.79 9.63 -3.73
N ALA A 44 -5.47 9.76 -3.88
CA ALA A 44 -4.50 9.01 -3.09
C ALA A 44 -4.53 9.44 -1.62
N VAL A 45 -4.58 10.74 -1.34
CA VAL A 45 -4.73 11.28 0.02
C VAL A 45 -6.02 10.77 0.65
N ARG A 46 -7.18 10.90 -0.03
CA ARG A 46 -8.45 10.34 0.45
C ARG A 46 -8.37 8.85 0.76
N ARG A 47 -7.70 8.06 -0.08
CA ARG A 47 -7.51 6.62 0.15
C ARG A 47 -6.64 6.36 1.39
N SER A 48 -5.59 7.15 1.57
CA SER A 48 -4.70 7.07 2.73
C SER A 48 -5.43 7.46 4.03
N GLU A 49 -6.15 8.57 4.02
CA GLU A 49 -6.94 9.06 5.15
C GLU A 49 -8.07 8.09 5.51
N GLN A 50 -8.74 7.51 4.51
CA GLN A 50 -9.76 6.49 4.71
C GLN A 50 -9.17 5.11 5.07
N GLY A 51 -7.88 4.90 4.81
CA GLY A 51 -7.12 3.73 5.26
C GLY A 51 -6.70 3.78 6.74
N GLY A 52 -6.93 4.90 7.44
CA GLY A 52 -6.72 5.04 8.89
C GLY A 52 -7.82 4.40 9.74
N GLY A 53 -8.88 3.85 9.13
CA GLY A 53 -10.04 3.28 9.81
C GLY A 53 -10.38 1.86 9.38
N GLY A 54 -9.49 0.90 9.65
CA GLY A 54 -9.81 -0.52 9.86
C GLY A 54 -10.22 -1.40 8.66
N GLY A 55 -9.36 -2.40 8.33
CA GLY A 55 -9.85 -3.74 7.96
C GLY A 55 -9.36 -4.38 6.64
N GLY A 56 -8.18 -5.03 6.67
CA GLY A 56 -8.05 -6.45 6.29
C GLY A 56 -7.74 -6.89 4.84
N GLY A 57 -6.53 -7.47 4.66
CA GLY A 57 -6.22 -8.58 3.73
C GLY A 57 -5.30 -8.23 2.56
N GLY A 58 -4.16 -8.85 2.29
CA GLY A 58 -3.48 -10.02 2.86
C GLY A 58 -2.50 -10.59 1.82
N GLY A 59 -1.33 -11.06 2.27
CA GLY A 59 -0.36 -11.86 1.49
C GLY A 59 1.08 -11.39 1.74
N GLY A 60 2.03 -12.17 2.27
CA GLY A 60 2.06 -13.59 2.64
C GLY A 60 3.49 -14.11 2.44
N GLY A 61 4.07 -14.75 3.47
CA GLY A 61 5.31 -15.53 3.39
C GLY A 61 6.11 -15.46 4.69
N GLY A 62 6.36 -16.53 5.44
CA GLY A 62 6.06 -17.93 5.24
C GLY A 62 6.67 -18.77 6.38
N GLY A 63 6.22 -20.02 6.48
CA GLY A 63 6.76 -21.08 7.36
C GLY A 63 6.07 -21.11 8.72
N GLY A 64 5.31 -22.12 9.14
CA GLY A 64 5.38 -23.54 8.80
C GLY A 64 5.58 -24.31 10.11
N GLY A 65 4.75 -25.32 10.37
CA GLY A 65 4.98 -26.29 11.45
C GLY A 65 3.83 -26.35 12.45
N GLY A 66 3.06 -27.44 12.38
CA GLY A 66 1.94 -27.68 13.28
C GLY A 66 2.35 -28.29 14.62
N GLY A 67 1.42 -28.19 15.57
CA GLY A 67 1.20 -29.14 16.67
C GLY A 67 2.10 -28.99 17.90
N GLY A 68 1.53 -28.52 19.02
CA GLY A 68 2.11 -28.76 20.35
C GLY A 68 1.72 -27.73 21.41
N MET A 69 1.13 -28.20 22.51
CA MET A 69 0.50 -27.44 23.59
C MET A 69 1.47 -26.98 24.70
N TYR A 70 2.68 -26.49 24.39
CA TYR A 70 3.62 -26.09 25.45
C TYR A 70 4.12 -24.66 25.25
N GLN A 71 4.06 -23.91 26.35
CA GLN A 71 4.44 -22.51 26.45
C GLN A 71 5.84 -22.31 25.86
N ASP A 72 5.93 -21.53 24.79
CA ASP A 72 7.19 -21.09 24.19
C ASP A 72 7.92 -20.26 25.25
N ALA A 73 8.86 -20.89 25.96
CA ALA A 73 9.81 -20.16 26.77
C ALA A 73 10.69 -19.36 25.80
N PRO A 74 10.88 -18.05 26.01
CA PRO A 74 11.67 -17.24 25.11
C PRO A 74 13.09 -17.83 25.02
N ARG A 75 13.61 -17.95 23.79
CA ARG A 75 14.95 -18.47 23.53
C ARG A 75 15.98 -17.73 24.39
N GLU A 76 16.72 -18.48 25.19
CA GLU A 76 17.79 -17.93 26.02
C GLU A 76 18.93 -17.46 25.11
N MET A 77 19.12 -16.14 25.05
CA MET A 77 20.19 -15.53 24.28
C MET A 77 21.42 -15.36 25.16
N TYR A 78 22.59 -15.77 24.69
CA TYR A 78 23.84 -15.67 25.44
C TYR A 78 24.68 -14.50 24.90
N PRO A 79 25.29 -13.68 25.78
CA PRO A 79 26.16 -12.61 25.34
C PRO A 79 27.46 -13.17 24.78
N ILE A 80 27.82 -12.75 23.57
CA ILE A 80 29.11 -13.03 22.94
C ILE A 80 29.81 -11.71 22.59
N VAL A 81 31.11 -11.64 22.87
CA VAL A 81 31.92 -10.45 22.54
C VAL A 81 32.32 -10.52 21.06
N CYS A 82 31.98 -9.49 20.29
CA CYS A 82 32.39 -9.38 18.90
C CYS A 82 33.92 -9.26 18.78
N ALA A 83 34.56 -10.13 17.99
CA ALA A 83 36.00 -10.12 17.81
C ALA A 83 36.54 -8.89 17.05
N GLU A 84 35.69 -8.20 16.27
CA GLU A 84 36.07 -7.04 15.46
C GLU A 84 35.97 -5.71 16.21
N CYS A 85 34.93 -5.54 17.04
CA CYS A 85 34.65 -4.28 17.72
C CYS A 85 34.62 -4.36 19.25
N GLY A 86 34.66 -5.56 19.83
CA GLY A 86 34.74 -5.78 21.28
C GLY A 86 33.45 -5.51 22.04
N THR A 87 32.34 -5.17 21.38
CA THR A 87 31.04 -4.99 22.02
C THR A 87 30.27 -6.29 22.15
N ASP A 88 29.48 -6.40 23.22
CA ASP A 88 28.61 -7.53 23.49
C ASP A 88 27.44 -7.58 22.47
N ALA A 89 27.23 -8.75 21.87
CA ALA A 89 26.09 -9.05 21.01
C ALA A 89 25.29 -10.21 21.62
N MET A 90 23.98 -10.15 21.48
CA MET A 90 23.07 -11.22 21.93
C MET A 90 22.78 -12.13 20.73
N VAL A 91 22.93 -13.44 20.89
CA VAL A 91 22.63 -14.48 19.88
C VAL A 91 21.70 -15.55 20.41
#